data_AF-A0A235B826-F1
#
_entry.id   AF-A0A235B826-F1
#
_cell.length_a   1.000
_cell.length_b   1.000
_cell.length_c   1.000
_cell.angle_alpha   90.00
_cell.angle_beta   90.00
_cell.angle_gamma   90.00
#
_symmetry.space_group_name_H-M   'P 1'
#
loop_
_entity.id
_entity.type
_entity.pdbx_description
1 polymer ?
#
loop_
_entity_poly.entity_id
_entity_poly.type
_entity_poly.pdbx_seq_one_letter_code
_entity_poly.pdbx_strand_id
1 'polypeptide(L)'
;MERWSYEEITQYIRDDFSEFLMDDLNVKQATSRVQVEYQNIIEESSVEKLFIYIVLAKLGLEHGTLRDDIKEEVLKMITEEKLLKIKDDLTPNEYKNLMKDTHDLLSLINSR
;
A
#
# COMPACT_ATOMS: atom_id res chain seq x y z
N MET A 1 -4.54 17.07 9.68
CA MET A 1 -5.62 16.52 8.84
C MET A 1 -6.19 15.31 9.57
N GLU A 2 -7.44 14.91 9.33
CA GLU A 2 -7.93 13.61 9.83
C GLU A 2 -7.31 12.50 8.97
N ARG A 3 -6.86 11.41 9.61
CA ARG A 3 -6.24 10.26 8.93
C ARG A 3 -7.30 9.54 8.09
N TRP A 4 -6.97 9.17 6.86
CA TRP A 4 -7.80 8.29 6.05
C TRP A 4 -7.73 6.84 6.55
N SER A 5 -8.87 6.16 6.51
CA SER A 5 -8.95 4.75 6.86
C SER A 5 -8.23 3.87 5.85
N TYR A 6 -7.89 2.64 6.26
CA TYR A 6 -7.26 1.68 5.34
C TYR A 6 -8.13 1.40 4.10
N GLU A 7 -9.45 1.36 4.29
CA GLU A 7 -10.41 1.11 3.21
C GLU A 7 -10.49 2.27 2.23
N GLU A 8 -10.54 3.51 2.73
CA GLU A 8 -10.53 4.72 1.90
C GLU A 8 -9.25 4.82 1.06
N ILE A 9 -8.08 4.65 1.68
CA ILE A 9 -6.80 4.64 0.95
C ILE A 9 -6.78 3.54 -0.11
N THR A 10 -7.28 2.35 0.22
CA THR A 10 -7.34 1.24 -0.74
C THR A 10 -8.22 1.58 -1.94
N GLN A 11 -9.39 2.19 -1.70
CA GLN A 11 -10.30 2.57 -2.76
C GLN A 11 -9.68 3.66 -3.65
N TYR A 12 -9.24 4.78 -3.05
CA TYR A 12 -8.71 5.91 -3.82
C TYR A 12 -7.49 5.53 -4.67
N ILE A 13 -6.56 4.77 -4.11
CA ILE A 13 -5.40 4.30 -4.87
C ILE A 13 -5.81 3.38 -6.02
N ARG A 14 -6.79 2.49 -5.81
CA ARG A 14 -7.26 1.58 -6.86
C ARG A 14 -7.93 2.34 -7.99
N ASP A 15 -8.72 3.36 -7.66
CA ASP A 15 -9.39 4.21 -8.63
C ASP A 15 -8.34 4.99 -9.44
N ASP A 16 -7.44 5.73 -8.79
CA ASP A 16 -6.37 6.49 -9.45
C ASP A 16 -5.45 5.59 -10.30
N PHE A 17 -5.04 4.44 -9.76
CA PHE A 17 -4.22 3.49 -10.49
C PHE A 17 -4.93 2.99 -11.75
N SER A 18 -6.23 2.70 -11.66
CA SER A 18 -7.03 2.26 -12.80
C SER A 18 -7.17 3.35 -13.86
N GLU A 19 -7.41 4.60 -13.43
CA GLU A 19 -7.42 5.76 -14.34
C GLU A 19 -6.08 5.94 -15.05
N PHE A 20 -4.95 5.81 -14.34
CA PHE A 20 -3.64 5.88 -14.97
C PHE A 20 -3.40 4.76 -15.99
N LEU A 21 -3.87 3.54 -15.73
CA LEU A 21 -3.82 2.47 -16.73
C LEU A 21 -4.68 2.78 -17.97
N MET A 22 -5.83 3.47 -17.80
CA MET A 22 -6.66 3.93 -18.92
C MET A 22 -5.99 5.04 -19.73
N ASP A 23 -5.14 5.85 -19.10
CA ASP A 23 -4.29 6.87 -19.73
C ASP A 23 -3.02 6.30 -20.37
N ASP A 24 -3.02 5.01 -20.74
CA ASP A 24 -1.91 4.27 -21.38
C ASP A 24 -0.61 4.19 -20.55
N LEU A 25 -0.64 4.45 -19.23
CA LEU A 25 0.53 4.18 -18.38
C LEU A 25 0.65 2.68 -18.13
N ASN A 26 1.87 2.17 -18.18
CA ASN A 26 2.13 0.81 -17.70
C ASN A 26 2.10 0.74 -16.16
N VAL A 27 2.01 -0.47 -15.60
CA VAL A 27 1.96 -0.72 -14.15
C VAL A 27 3.04 0.02 -13.35
N LYS A 28 4.28 0.07 -13.85
CA LYS A 28 5.37 0.77 -13.18
C LYS A 28 5.14 2.29 -13.19
N GLN A 29 4.69 2.84 -14.31
CA GLN A 29 4.37 4.26 -14.42
C GLN A 29 3.16 4.64 -13.55
N ALA A 30 2.10 3.84 -13.57
CA ALA A 30 0.90 4.08 -12.77
C ALA A 30 1.20 4.04 -11.26
N THR A 31 1.95 3.03 -10.79
CA THR A 31 2.39 3.00 -9.38
C THR A 31 3.31 4.17 -9.02
N SER A 32 4.20 4.62 -9.91
CA SER A 32 4.99 5.84 -9.68
C SER A 32 4.11 7.07 -9.59
N ARG A 33 3.07 7.17 -10.42
CA ARG A 33 2.17 8.33 -10.43
C ARG A 33 1.37 8.41 -9.14
N VAL A 34 0.87 7.28 -8.62
CA VAL A 34 0.24 7.22 -7.29
C VAL A 34 1.20 7.68 -6.20
N GLN A 35 2.47 7.24 -6.18
CA GLN A 35 3.42 7.73 -5.17
C GLN A 35 3.55 9.26 -5.19
N VAL A 36 3.55 9.87 -6.39
CA VAL A 36 3.62 11.32 -6.54
C VAL A 36 2.35 12.02 -6.05
N GLU A 37 1.17 11.53 -6.42
CA GLU A 37 -0.11 12.13 -5.99
C GLU A 37 -0.31 12.07 -4.47
N TYR A 38 0.18 11.01 -3.83
CA TYR A 38 0.02 10.79 -2.39
C TYR A 38 1.26 11.18 -1.58
N GLN A 39 2.24 11.88 -2.19
CA GLN A 39 3.53 12.19 -1.56
C GLN A 39 3.37 12.94 -0.23
N ASN A 40 2.47 13.92 -0.16
CA ASN A 40 2.24 14.68 1.08
C ASN A 40 1.77 13.76 2.23
N ILE A 41 0.90 12.79 1.94
CA ILE A 41 0.38 11.84 2.93
C ILE A 41 1.47 10.87 3.36
N ILE A 42 2.28 10.41 2.40
CA ILE A 42 3.46 9.56 2.66
C ILE A 42 4.44 10.25 3.62
N GLU A 43 4.62 11.55 3.49
CA GLU A 43 5.53 12.34 4.33
C GLU A 43 4.94 12.69 5.70
N GLU A 44 3.64 12.92 5.80
CA GLU A 44 2.99 13.37 7.04
C GLU A 44 2.59 12.22 7.98
N SER A 45 2.33 11.01 7.47
CA SER A 45 1.73 9.93 8.24
C SER A 45 2.37 8.58 7.97
N SER A 46 3.08 8.06 8.98
CA SER A 46 3.74 6.73 8.87
C SER A 46 2.74 5.57 8.73
N VAL A 47 1.54 5.72 9.29
CA VAL A 47 0.46 4.72 9.19
C VAL A 47 -0.13 4.71 7.79
N GLU A 48 -0.50 5.88 7.25
CA GLU A 48 -1.05 5.97 5.90
C GLU A 48 0.01 5.65 4.84
N LYS A 49 1.28 6.01 5.09
CA LYS A 49 2.40 5.53 4.27
C LYS A 49 2.41 4.00 4.18
N LEU A 50 2.31 3.29 5.31
CA LEU A 50 2.26 1.83 5.29
C LEU A 50 1.10 1.32 4.42
N PHE A 51 -0.08 1.94 4.56
CA PHE A 51 -1.28 1.56 3.81
C PHE A 51 -1.07 1.72 2.31
N ILE A 52 -0.61 2.90 1.88
CA ILE A 52 -0.33 3.21 0.49
C ILE A 52 0.63 2.19 -0.11
N TYR A 53 1.74 1.91 0.58
CA TYR A 53 2.75 0.98 0.09
C TYR A 53 2.27 -0.48 0.03
N ILE A 54 1.44 -0.94 0.97
CA ILE A 54 0.80 -2.26 0.89
C ILE A 54 -0.12 -2.35 -0.32
N VAL A 55 -0.97 -1.34 -0.55
CA VAL A 55 -1.90 -1.33 -1.68
C VAL A 55 -1.14 -1.31 -3.00
N LEU A 56 -0.10 -0.48 -3.12
CA LEU A 56 0.76 -0.43 -4.31
C LEU A 56 1.47 -1.76 -4.58
N ALA A 57 1.95 -2.43 -3.53
CA ALA A 57 2.61 -3.72 -3.69
C ALA A 57 1.63 -4.82 -4.14
N LYS A 58 0.40 -4.81 -3.58
CA LYS A 58 -0.68 -5.70 -4.02
C LYS A 58 -1.03 -5.47 -5.49
N LEU A 59 -1.23 -4.22 -5.91
CA LEU A 59 -1.50 -3.87 -7.31
C LEU A 59 -0.37 -4.32 -8.23
N GLY A 60 0.88 -4.10 -7.84
CA GLY A 60 2.04 -4.58 -8.59
C GLY A 60 2.02 -6.10 -8.79
N LEU A 61 1.72 -6.86 -7.73
CA LEU A 61 1.64 -8.33 -7.82
C LEU A 61 0.43 -8.80 -8.64
N GLU A 62 -0.75 -8.22 -8.44
CA GLU A 62 -1.99 -8.50 -9.16
C GLU A 62 -1.81 -8.31 -10.68
N HIS A 63 -1.06 -7.28 -11.08
CA HIS A 63 -0.75 -6.99 -12.48
C HIS A 63 0.59 -7.56 -12.97
N GLY A 64 1.21 -8.46 -12.19
CA GLY A 64 2.40 -9.21 -12.58
C GLY A 64 3.73 -8.43 -12.57
N THR A 65 3.73 -7.16 -12.15
CA THR A 65 4.90 -6.28 -12.10
C THR A 65 4.97 -5.53 -10.76
N LEU A 66 5.67 -6.11 -9.78
CA LEU A 66 6.01 -5.42 -8.53
C LEU A 66 7.36 -4.69 -8.71
N ARG A 67 7.40 -3.38 -8.42
CA ARG A 67 8.66 -2.63 -8.42
C ARG A 67 9.49 -2.94 -7.17
N ASP A 68 10.79 -3.03 -7.35
CA ASP A 68 11.73 -3.40 -6.28
C ASP A 68 11.75 -2.39 -5.13
N ASP A 69 11.66 -1.09 -5.43
CA ASP A 69 11.65 -0.05 -4.40
C ASP A 69 10.40 -0.10 -3.52
N ILE A 70 9.23 -0.38 -4.11
CA ILE A 70 7.98 -0.59 -3.38
C ILE A 70 8.08 -1.86 -2.53
N LYS A 71 8.59 -2.96 -3.10
CA LYS A 71 8.81 -4.22 -2.38
C LYS A 71 9.70 -4.02 -1.16
N GLU A 72 10.86 -3.39 -1.35
CA GLU A 72 11.81 -3.15 -0.28
C GLU A 72 11.22 -2.27 0.82
N GLU A 73 10.53 -1.19 0.46
CA GLU A 73 9.97 -0.27 1.44
C GLU A 73 8.86 -0.94 2.26
N VAL A 74 7.98 -1.72 1.62
CA VAL A 74 6.98 -2.54 2.30
C VAL A 74 7.65 -3.51 3.29
N LEU A 75 8.65 -4.27 2.85
CA LEU A 75 9.33 -5.25 3.72
C LEU A 75 10.04 -4.59 4.90
N LYS A 76 10.54 -3.36 4.73
CA LYS A 76 11.11 -2.57 5.85
C LYS A 76 10.04 -2.10 6.84
N MET A 77 8.80 -1.89 6.40
CA MET A 77 7.71 -1.42 7.25
C MET A 77 6.91 -2.54 7.91
N ILE A 78 6.75 -3.68 7.23
CA ILE A 78 6.08 -4.88 7.75
C ILE A 78 7.03 -5.63 8.68
N THR A 79 7.06 -5.19 9.94
CA THR A 79 7.73 -5.90 11.04
C THR A 79 6.72 -6.07 12.17
N GLU A 80 6.81 -7.17 12.92
CA GLU A 80 5.90 -7.42 14.06
C GLU A 80 5.85 -6.22 15.02
N GLU A 81 7.02 -5.62 15.32
CA GLU A 81 7.12 -4.45 16.19
C GLU A 81 6.35 -3.24 15.63
N LYS A 82 6.49 -2.93 14.35
CA LYS A 82 5.78 -1.78 13.73
C LYS A 82 4.28 -2.02 13.65
N LEU A 83 3.86 -3.23 13.29
CA LEU A 83 2.45 -3.60 13.22
C LEU A 83 1.77 -3.58 14.59
N LEU A 84 2.48 -3.95 15.66
CA LEU A 84 1.99 -3.83 17.02
C LEU A 84 1.83 -2.37 17.46
N LYS A 85 2.78 -1.50 17.09
CA LYS A 85 2.72 -0.07 17.45
C LYS A 85 1.51 0.65 16.87
N ILE A 86 1.14 0.34 15.64
CA ILE A 86 0.01 0.98 14.97
C ILE A 86 -1.35 0.36 15.33
N LYS A 87 -1.37 -0.77 16.04
CA LYS A 87 -2.61 -1.51 16.32
C LYS A 87 -3.64 -0.65 17.05
N ASP A 88 -3.19 0.16 18.01
CA ASP A 88 -4.05 0.99 18.85
C ASP A 88 -4.56 2.24 18.10
N ASP A 89 -3.93 2.60 16.98
CA ASP A 89 -4.34 3.72 16.11
C ASP A 89 -5.43 3.32 15.10
N LEU A 90 -5.75 2.02 15.03
CA LEU A 90 -6.65 1.44 14.03
C LEU A 90 -7.91 0.87 14.66
N THR A 91 -9.00 0.96 13.92
CA THR A 91 -10.18 0.20 14.28
C THR A 91 -9.91 -1.31 14.16
N PRO A 92 -10.62 -2.18 14.91
CA PRO A 92 -10.43 -3.63 14.81
C PRO A 92 -10.60 -4.18 13.39
N ASN A 93 -11.49 -3.59 12.59
CA ASN A 93 -11.71 -3.98 11.21
C ASN A 93 -10.55 -3.54 10.29
N GLU A 94 -10.05 -2.31 10.44
CA GLU A 94 -8.87 -1.85 9.70
C GLU A 94 -7.66 -2.73 10.00
N TYR A 95 -7.38 -2.97 11.28
CA TYR A 95 -6.25 -3.81 11.68
C TYR A 95 -6.38 -5.22 11.11
N LYS A 96 -7.58 -5.82 11.18
CA LYS A 96 -7.83 -7.15 10.60
C LYS A 96 -7.57 -7.18 9.08
N ASN A 97 -8.07 -6.19 8.35
CA ASN A 97 -7.90 -6.11 6.89
C ASN A 97 -6.44 -5.89 6.51
N LEU A 98 -5.76 -4.98 7.20
CA LEU A 98 -4.33 -4.71 7.03
C LEU A 98 -3.50 -5.98 7.27
N MET A 99 -3.77 -6.71 8.36
CA MET A 99 -3.03 -7.93 8.71
C MET A 99 -3.26 -9.04 7.69
N LYS A 100 -4.50 -9.19 7.20
CA LYS A 100 -4.80 -10.15 6.12
C LYS A 100 -4.00 -9.81 4.86
N ASP A 101 -4.06 -8.56 4.42
CA ASP A 101 -3.37 -8.10 3.21
C ASP A 101 -1.85 -8.23 3.35
N THR A 102 -1.31 -7.92 4.52
CA THR A 102 0.10 -8.10 4.87
C THR A 102 0.51 -9.58 4.77
N HIS A 103 -0.29 -10.49 5.31
CA HIS A 103 -0.02 -11.93 5.26
C HIS A 103 -0.06 -12.47 3.82
N ASP A 104 -1.09 -12.10 3.06
CA ASP A 104 -1.25 -12.49 1.66
C ASP A 104 -0.06 -11.97 0.83
N LEU A 105 0.32 -10.71 1.04
CA LEU A 105 1.44 -10.05 0.37
C LEU A 105 2.79 -10.75 0.64
N LEU A 106 3.11 -11.02 1.91
CA LEU A 106 4.35 -11.72 2.27
C LEU A 106 4.40 -13.14 1.70
N SER A 107 3.27 -13.85 1.69
CA SER A 107 3.16 -15.19 1.12
C SER A 107 3.46 -15.17 -0.39
N LEU A 108 2.91 -14.20 -1.11
CA LEU A 108 3.14 -14.03 -2.55
C LEU A 108 4.59 -13.63 -2.85
N ILE A 109 5.17 -12.70 -2.08
CA ILE A 109 6.54 -12.25 -2.26
C ILE A 109 7.55 -13.39 -2.05
N ASN A 110 7.34 -14.23 -1.02
CA ASN A 110 8.23 -15.35 -0.71
C ASN A 110 8.05 -16.56 -1.63
N SER A 111 6.96 -16.61 -2.41
CA SER A 111 6.68 -17.68 -3.36
C SER A 111 7.34 -17.50 -4.74
N ARG A 112 7.96 -16.34 -4.99
CA ARG A 112 8.62 -15.98 -6.24
C ARG A 112 10.13 -15.96 -6.07
#